data_AF-A0A6B3ULN5-F1
#
_entry.id   AF-A0A6B3ULN5-F1
#
_cell.length_a   1.000
_cell.length_b   1.000
_cell.length_c   1.000
_cell.angle_alpha   90.00
_cell.angle_beta   90.00
_cell.angle_gamma   90.00
#
_symmetry.space_group_name_H-M   'P 1'
#
loop_
_entity.id
_entity.type
_entity.pdbx_description
1 polymer ?
#
loop_
_entity_poly.entity_id
_entity_poly.type
_entity_poly.pdbx_seq_one_letter_code
_entity_poly.pdbx_strand_id
1 'polypeptide(L)'
;MELFSEAEFWVGVGLLVFFGLLVFLKVPQKLLGALDGKAASIQDELDQAVRIRQEAEALLTSLKAQRVEAEAQAKAMLAEAETEAKRLEADAKAKLDEQLTRRAAMAERRIALAEQQAAADVKAAAADLAAEAAEALLSKRLKGKRSDPLVDGAVEQLASKLA
;
A
#
# COMPACT_ATOMS: atom_id res chain seq x y z
N MET A 1 0.74 112.63 21.90
CA MET A 1 1.86 111.67 21.85
C MET A 1 1.91 110.90 23.17
N GLU A 2 0.86 110.15 23.51
CA GLU A 2 0.82 109.35 24.76
C GLU A 2 0.78 107.82 24.51
N LEU A 3 0.62 107.39 23.25
CA LEU A 3 0.58 105.96 22.91
C LEU A 3 1.90 105.22 23.16
N PHE A 4 3.05 105.92 23.12
CA PHE A 4 4.36 105.29 23.37
C PHE A 4 4.75 105.26 24.86
N SER A 5 3.98 105.92 25.73
CA SER A 5 4.24 106.01 27.17
C SER A 5 3.33 105.10 28.01
N GLU A 6 2.31 104.51 27.40
CA GLU A 6 1.45 103.52 28.05
C GLU A 6 2.07 102.12 27.99
N ALA A 7 2.10 101.44 29.13
CA ALA A 7 2.62 100.07 29.24
C ALA A 7 1.86 99.10 28.32
N GLU A 8 0.58 99.35 28.06
CA GLU A 8 -0.28 98.52 27.21
C GLU A 8 0.21 98.46 25.76
N PHE A 9 0.77 99.56 25.22
CA PHE A 9 1.31 99.58 23.86
C PHE A 9 2.55 98.68 23.74
N TRP A 10 3.49 98.76 24.68
CA TRP A 10 4.68 97.90 24.69
C TRP A 10 4.34 96.43 24.98
N VAL A 11 3.31 96.15 25.78
CA VAL A 11 2.76 94.80 25.98
C VAL A 11 2.16 94.26 24.67
N GLY A 12 1.40 95.07 23.93
CA GLY A 12 0.86 94.69 22.63
C GLY A 12 1.95 94.43 21.58
N VAL A 13 2.99 95.26 21.54
CA VAL A 13 4.18 95.03 20.70
C VAL A 13 4.90 93.74 21.10
N GLY A 14 5.08 93.49 22.40
CA GLY A 14 5.65 92.23 22.91
C GLY A 14 4.83 91.00 22.52
N LEU A 15 3.50 91.09 22.58
CA LEU A 15 2.59 90.02 22.14
C LEU A 15 2.69 89.76 20.63
N LEU A 16 2.76 90.82 19.82
CA LEU A 16 2.96 90.69 18.36
C LEU A 16 4.31 90.06 18.02
N VAL A 17 5.39 90.46 18.71
CA VAL A 17 6.71 89.83 18.56
C VAL A 17 6.68 88.38 19.01
N PHE A 18 5.96 88.04 20.10
CA PHE A 18 5.79 86.66 20.56
C PHE A 18 5.05 85.80 19.53
N PHE A 19 3.91 86.25 19.01
CA PHE A 19 3.19 85.52 17.95
C PHE A 19 3.99 85.45 16.64
N GLY A 20 4.68 86.53 16.27
CA GLY A 20 5.59 86.55 15.12
C GLY A 20 6.72 85.52 15.27
N LEU A 21 7.29 85.40 16.47
CA LEU A 21 8.30 84.41 16.79
C LEU A 21 7.74 82.98 16.77
N LEU A 22 6.53 82.74 17.29
CA LEU A 22 5.86 81.44 17.21
C LEU A 22 5.58 80.98 15.77
N VAL A 23 5.18 81.91 14.91
CA VAL A 23 4.98 81.65 13.47
C VAL A 23 6.32 81.41 12.78
N PHE A 24 7.36 82.20 13.09
CA PHE A 24 8.71 82.02 12.55
C PHE A 24 9.31 80.67 12.95
N LEU A 25 9.13 80.24 14.22
CA LEU A 25 9.55 78.92 14.71
C LEU A 25 8.63 77.78 14.25
N LYS A 26 7.59 78.07 13.46
CA LYS A 26 6.66 77.08 12.90
C LYS A 26 5.99 76.19 13.96
N VAL A 27 5.80 76.69 15.17
CA VAL A 27 5.12 75.96 16.26
C VAL A 27 3.73 75.44 15.85
N PRO A 28 2.83 76.24 15.21
CA PRO A 28 1.53 75.73 14.78
C PRO A 28 1.64 74.62 13.71
N GLN A 29 2.62 74.71 12.79
CA GLN A 29 2.83 73.69 11.76
C GLN A 29 3.32 72.36 12.36
N LYS A 30 4.18 72.39 13.39
CA LYS A 30 4.65 71.17 14.09
C LYS A 30 3.52 70.48 14.85
N LEU A 31 2.61 71.25 15.47
CA LEU A 31 1.46 70.70 16.17
C LEU A 31 0.48 70.02 15.21
N LEU A 32 0.16 70.65 14.09
CA LEU A 32 -0.67 70.06 13.04
C LEU A 32 -0.02 68.81 12.44
N GLY A 33 1.27 68.87 12.10
CA GLY A 33 1.99 67.71 11.56
C GLY A 33 2.07 66.52 12.52
N ALA A 34 2.12 66.74 13.83
CA ALA A 34 2.09 65.66 14.83
C ALA A 34 0.72 64.98 14.91
N LEU A 35 -0.37 65.74 14.74
CA LEU A 35 -1.74 65.20 14.67
C LEU A 35 -1.95 64.43 13.36
N ASP A 36 -1.51 64.97 12.23
CA ASP A 36 -1.56 64.29 10.93
C ASP A 36 -0.72 63.00 10.94
N GLY A 37 0.46 63.02 11.55
CA GLY A 37 1.30 61.82 11.72
C GLY A 37 0.62 60.73 12.55
N LYS A 38 -0.09 61.10 13.62
CA LYS A 38 -0.90 60.16 14.41
C LYS A 38 -2.07 59.59 13.60
N ALA A 39 -2.78 60.44 12.85
CA ALA A 39 -3.88 60.00 11.99
C ALA A 39 -3.38 59.02 10.92
N ALA A 40 -2.24 59.31 10.29
CA ALA A 40 -1.62 58.43 9.30
C ALA A 40 -1.19 57.08 9.91
N SER A 41 -0.60 57.07 11.12
CA SER A 41 -0.24 55.82 11.80
C SER A 41 -1.46 54.97 12.11
N ILE A 42 -2.55 55.57 12.61
CA ILE A 42 -3.79 54.86 12.92
C ILE A 42 -4.40 54.29 11.64
N GLN A 43 -4.40 55.07 10.54
CA GLN A 43 -4.90 54.60 9.26
C GLN A 43 -4.09 53.40 8.74
N ASP A 44 -2.76 53.47 8.81
CA ASP A 44 -1.88 52.37 8.40
C ASP A 44 -2.09 51.11 9.25
N GLU A 45 -2.22 51.25 10.57
CA GLU A 45 -2.55 50.14 11.47
C GLU A 45 -3.91 49.50 11.16
N LEU A 46 -4.93 50.32 10.85
CA LEU A 46 -6.25 49.83 10.43
C LEU A 46 -6.19 49.09 9.09
N ASP A 47 -5.46 49.64 8.12
CA ASP A 47 -5.29 49.02 6.80
C ASP A 47 -4.54 47.69 6.91
N GLN A 48 -3.50 47.63 7.75
CA GLN A 48 -2.80 46.38 8.07
C GLN A 48 -3.73 45.37 8.75
N ALA A 49 -4.54 45.79 9.73
CA ALA A 49 -5.47 44.91 10.41
C ALA A 49 -6.54 44.35 9.44
N VAL A 50 -7.07 45.18 8.54
CA VAL A 50 -7.99 44.75 7.49
C VAL A 50 -7.32 43.74 6.56
N ARG A 51 -6.08 44.01 6.14
CA ARG A 51 -5.32 43.10 5.28
C ARG A 51 -5.10 41.74 5.95
N ILE A 52 -4.66 41.72 7.20
CA ILE A 52 -4.46 40.48 7.97
C ILE A 52 -5.78 39.71 8.09
N ARG A 53 -6.90 40.40 8.32
CA ARG A 53 -8.22 39.76 8.38
C ARG A 53 -8.59 39.11 7.05
N GLN A 54 -8.37 39.81 5.93
CA GLN A 54 -8.62 39.27 4.59
C GLN A 54 -7.74 38.06 4.29
N GLU A 55 -6.46 38.11 4.63
CA GLU A 55 -5.53 36.98 4.47
C GLU A 55 -5.96 35.77 5.32
N ALA A 56 -6.40 36.00 6.56
CA ALA A 56 -6.93 34.94 7.43
C ALA A 56 -8.24 34.33 6.91
N GLU A 57 -9.16 35.15 6.40
CA GLU A 57 -10.41 34.68 5.78
C GLU A 57 -10.13 33.87 4.50
N ALA A 58 -9.18 34.31 3.67
CA ALA A 58 -8.75 33.60 2.47
C ALA A 58 -8.10 32.25 2.82
N LEU A 59 -7.23 32.23 3.84
CA LEU A 59 -6.60 31.01 4.33
C LEU A 59 -7.63 30.04 4.93
N LEU A 60 -8.59 30.53 5.70
CA LEU A 60 -9.65 29.69 6.26
C LEU A 60 -10.47 29.04 5.14
N THR A 61 -10.78 29.79 4.08
CA THR A 61 -11.52 29.29 2.93
C THR A 61 -10.71 28.22 2.18
N SER A 62 -9.42 28.47 1.95
CA SER A 62 -8.55 27.48 1.28
C SER A 62 -8.39 26.20 2.11
N LEU A 63 -8.23 26.31 3.43
CA LEU A 63 -8.15 25.15 4.32
C LEU A 63 -9.46 24.35 4.36
N LYS A 64 -10.62 25.02 4.35
CA LYS A 64 -11.92 24.33 4.26
C LYS A 64 -12.06 23.57 2.95
N ALA A 65 -11.68 24.19 1.83
CA ALA A 65 -11.69 23.52 0.53
C ALA A 65 -10.73 22.32 0.51
N GLN A 66 -9.49 22.50 0.98
CA GLN A 66 -8.50 21.42 1.08
C GLN A 66 -8.96 20.27 1.98
N ARG A 67 -9.67 20.55 3.09
CA ARG A 67 -10.24 19.50 3.94
C ARG A 67 -11.29 18.68 3.22
N VAL A 68 -12.23 19.33 2.53
CA VAL A 68 -13.27 18.63 1.76
C VAL A 68 -12.65 17.78 0.65
N GLU A 69 -11.65 18.32 -0.04
CA GLU A 69 -10.92 17.59 -1.07
C GLU A 69 -10.14 16.40 -0.50
N ALA A 70 -9.41 16.58 0.60
CA ALA A 70 -8.69 15.51 1.28
C ALA A 70 -9.62 14.40 1.78
N GLU A 71 -10.78 14.76 2.34
CA GLU A 71 -11.81 13.79 2.75
C GLU A 71 -12.38 13.02 1.54
N ALA A 72 -12.62 13.70 0.42
CA ALA A 72 -13.08 13.06 -0.81
C ALA A 72 -12.01 12.10 -1.38
N GLN A 73 -10.74 12.53 -1.42
CA GLN A 73 -9.61 11.71 -1.84
C GLN A 73 -9.42 10.49 -0.94
N ALA A 74 -9.52 10.67 0.38
CA ALA A 74 -9.42 9.56 1.34
C ALA A 74 -10.56 8.54 1.14
N LYS A 75 -11.80 9.00 0.93
CA LYS A 75 -12.93 8.12 0.62
C LYS A 75 -12.74 7.37 -0.70
N ALA A 76 -12.26 8.05 -1.73
CA ALA A 76 -11.95 7.43 -3.02
C ALA A 76 -10.85 6.38 -2.89
N MET A 77 -9.79 6.67 -2.13
CA MET A 77 -8.69 5.75 -1.86
C MET A 77 -9.17 4.50 -1.11
N LEU A 78 -10.04 4.64 -0.12
CA LEU A 78 -10.62 3.51 0.60
C LEU A 78 -11.51 2.66 -0.31
N ALA A 79 -12.37 3.29 -1.12
CA ALA A 79 -13.22 2.58 -2.07
C ALA A 79 -12.41 1.78 -3.12
N GLU A 80 -11.33 2.37 -3.63
CA GLU A 80 -10.41 1.71 -4.54
C GLU A 80 -9.70 0.53 -3.84
N ALA A 81 -9.20 0.73 -2.62
CA ALA A 81 -8.55 -0.31 -1.85
C ALA A 81 -9.48 -1.49 -1.54
N GLU A 82 -10.75 -1.23 -1.22
CA GLU A 82 -11.75 -2.29 -1.02
C GLU A 82 -12.04 -3.05 -2.31
N THR A 83 -12.13 -2.34 -3.45
CA THR A 83 -12.37 -2.96 -4.75
C THR A 83 -11.20 -3.85 -5.15
N GLU A 84 -9.97 -3.35 -4.98
CA GLU A 84 -8.75 -4.09 -5.27
C GLU A 84 -8.57 -5.29 -4.33
N ALA A 85 -8.90 -5.14 -3.03
CA ALA A 85 -8.89 -6.25 -2.08
C ALA A 85 -9.84 -7.37 -2.50
N LYS A 86 -11.08 -7.03 -2.91
CA LYS A 86 -12.06 -8.03 -3.42
C LYS A 86 -11.56 -8.71 -4.69
N ARG A 87 -10.94 -7.95 -5.60
CA ARG A 87 -10.35 -8.49 -6.83
C ARG A 87 -9.21 -9.47 -6.51
N LEU A 88 -8.32 -9.08 -5.60
CA LEU A 88 -7.20 -9.91 -5.16
C LEU A 88 -7.68 -11.18 -4.45
N GLU A 89 -8.72 -11.08 -3.62
CA GLU A 89 -9.32 -12.24 -2.95
C GLU A 89 -9.91 -13.23 -3.97
N ALA A 90 -10.66 -12.72 -4.96
CA ALA A 90 -11.22 -13.55 -6.03
C ALA A 90 -10.12 -14.23 -6.86
N ASP A 91 -9.09 -13.49 -7.27
CA ASP A 91 -7.94 -14.02 -8.00
C ASP A 91 -7.16 -15.05 -7.18
N ALA A 92 -6.96 -14.80 -5.89
CA ALA A 92 -6.27 -15.72 -4.98
C ALA A 92 -7.07 -17.01 -4.80
N LYS A 93 -8.39 -16.90 -4.63
CA LYS A 93 -9.27 -18.07 -4.51
C LYS A 93 -9.25 -18.92 -5.78
N ALA A 94 -9.36 -18.30 -6.95
CA ALA A 94 -9.28 -19.01 -8.22
C ALA A 94 -7.93 -19.75 -8.39
N LYS A 95 -6.82 -19.09 -8.05
CA LYS A 95 -5.49 -19.71 -8.09
C LYS A 95 -5.34 -20.85 -7.08
N LEU A 96 -5.90 -20.71 -5.88
CA LEU A 96 -5.88 -21.77 -4.86
C LEU A 96 -6.68 -22.98 -5.33
N ASP A 97 -7.87 -22.77 -5.88
CA ASP A 97 -8.71 -23.84 -6.42
C ASP A 97 -7.97 -24.59 -7.55
N GLU A 98 -7.34 -23.86 -8.49
CA GLU A 98 -6.51 -24.47 -9.54
C GLU A 98 -5.35 -25.29 -8.96
N GLN A 99 -4.64 -24.75 -7.96
CA GLN A 99 -3.53 -25.46 -7.30
C GLN A 99 -4.02 -26.72 -6.58
N LEU A 100 -5.18 -26.67 -5.92
CA LEU A 100 -5.79 -27.80 -5.24
C LEU A 100 -6.18 -28.88 -6.26
N THR A 101 -6.85 -28.52 -7.35
CA THR A 101 -7.19 -29.47 -8.43
C THR A 101 -5.93 -30.12 -9.01
N ARG A 102 -4.87 -29.35 -9.28
CA ARG A 102 -3.61 -29.90 -9.78
C ARG A 102 -2.95 -30.83 -8.77
N ARG A 103 -2.96 -30.48 -7.48
CA ARG A 103 -2.42 -31.34 -6.41
C ARG A 103 -3.23 -32.63 -6.25
N ALA A 104 -4.56 -32.55 -6.31
CA ALA A 104 -5.44 -33.71 -6.26
C ALA A 104 -5.15 -34.66 -7.43
N ALA A 105 -5.09 -34.15 -8.66
CA ALA A 105 -4.75 -34.95 -9.84
C ALA A 105 -3.35 -35.61 -9.74
N MET A 106 -2.37 -34.91 -9.17
CA MET A 106 -1.04 -35.48 -8.93
C MET A 106 -1.07 -36.58 -7.86
N ALA A 107 -1.86 -36.40 -6.80
CA ALA A 107 -2.04 -37.42 -5.77
C ALA A 107 -2.72 -38.67 -6.33
N GLU A 108 -3.80 -38.50 -7.09
CA GLU A 108 -4.51 -39.60 -7.77
C GLU A 108 -3.58 -40.37 -8.71
N ARG A 109 -2.76 -39.68 -9.51
CA ARG A 109 -1.76 -40.32 -10.38
C ARG A 109 -0.73 -41.12 -9.58
N ARG A 110 -0.29 -40.60 -8.43
CA ARG A 110 0.65 -41.31 -7.54
C ARG A 110 0.02 -42.55 -6.91
N ILE A 111 -1.25 -42.47 -6.51
CA ILE A 111 -2.02 -43.60 -5.98
C ILE A 111 -2.16 -44.67 -7.06
N ALA A 112 -2.59 -44.31 -8.27
CA ALA A 112 -2.73 -45.25 -9.38
C ALA A 112 -1.39 -45.95 -9.74
N LEU A 113 -0.28 -45.20 -9.73
CA LEU A 113 1.05 -45.79 -9.95
C LEU A 113 1.43 -46.76 -8.82
N ALA A 114 1.15 -46.40 -7.56
CA ALA A 114 1.42 -47.27 -6.41
C ALA A 114 0.56 -48.54 -6.43
N GLU A 115 -0.70 -48.45 -6.85
CA GLU A 115 -1.59 -49.60 -7.03
C GLU A 115 -1.09 -50.54 -8.13
N GLN A 116 -0.65 -49.99 -9.27
CA GLN A 116 -0.04 -50.79 -10.34
C GLN A 116 1.22 -51.51 -9.88
N GLN A 117 2.10 -50.81 -9.14
CA GLN A 117 3.31 -51.40 -8.58
C GLN A 117 2.97 -52.50 -7.57
N ALA A 118 2.07 -52.25 -6.63
CA ALA A 118 1.66 -53.24 -5.64
C ALA A 118 1.04 -54.49 -6.30
N ALA A 119 0.22 -54.30 -7.35
CA ALA A 119 -0.34 -55.42 -8.11
C ALA A 119 0.74 -56.22 -8.85
N ALA A 120 1.77 -55.56 -9.38
CA ALA A 120 2.92 -56.22 -10.00
C ALA A 120 3.73 -57.01 -8.96
N ASP A 121 3.99 -56.42 -7.79
CA ASP A 121 4.75 -57.06 -6.70
C ASP A 121 4.03 -58.31 -6.18
N VAL A 122 2.70 -58.27 -6.00
CA VAL A 122 1.90 -59.44 -5.59
C VAL A 122 1.95 -60.54 -6.65
N LYS A 123 1.88 -60.18 -7.94
CA LYS A 123 1.99 -61.16 -9.04
C LYS A 123 3.37 -61.80 -9.09
N ALA A 124 4.43 -61.02 -8.91
CA ALA A 124 5.80 -61.53 -8.86
C ALA A 124 5.97 -62.51 -7.68
N ALA A 125 5.55 -62.11 -6.47
CA ALA A 125 5.62 -62.97 -5.29
C ALA A 125 4.80 -64.27 -5.45
N ALA A 126 3.64 -64.21 -6.11
CA ALA A 126 2.84 -65.40 -6.41
C ALA A 126 3.50 -66.31 -7.45
N ALA A 127 4.17 -65.74 -8.46
CA ALA A 127 4.92 -66.50 -9.46
C ALA A 127 6.15 -67.19 -8.84
N ASP A 128 6.87 -66.49 -7.96
CA ASP A 128 8.02 -67.03 -7.24
C ASP A 128 7.59 -68.19 -6.32
N LEU A 129 6.50 -68.02 -5.57
CA LEU A 129 5.93 -69.09 -4.72
C LEU A 129 5.46 -70.30 -5.55
N ALA A 130 4.85 -70.06 -6.71
CA ALA A 130 4.44 -71.13 -7.61
C ALA A 130 5.65 -71.88 -8.21
N ALA A 131 6.72 -71.17 -8.56
CA ALA A 131 7.96 -71.76 -9.04
C ALA A 131 8.64 -72.63 -7.95
N GLU A 132 8.73 -72.11 -6.72
CA GLU A 132 9.27 -72.85 -5.57
C GLU A 132 8.43 -74.11 -5.26
N ALA A 133 7.10 -73.98 -5.29
CA ALA A 133 6.20 -75.13 -5.11
C ALA A 133 6.34 -76.16 -6.23
N ALA A 134 6.49 -75.73 -7.48
CA ALA A 134 6.73 -76.62 -8.61
C ALA A 134 8.07 -77.35 -8.48
N GLU A 135 9.14 -76.66 -8.10
CA GLU A 135 10.46 -77.25 -7.82
C GLU A 135 10.39 -78.28 -6.68
N ALA A 136 9.70 -77.96 -5.58
CA ALA A 136 9.48 -78.87 -4.46
C ALA A 136 8.68 -80.12 -4.87
N LEU A 137 7.68 -79.98 -5.74
CA LEU A 137 6.87 -81.10 -6.24
C LEU A 137 7.66 -81.98 -7.22
N LEU A 138 8.43 -81.36 -8.13
CA LEU A 138 9.25 -82.06 -9.12
C LEU A 138 10.37 -82.84 -8.43
N SER A 139 11.07 -82.23 -7.46
CA SER A 139 12.11 -82.89 -6.67
C SER A 139 11.57 -84.05 -5.83
N LYS A 140 10.35 -83.94 -5.27
CA LYS A 140 9.67 -85.07 -4.59
C LYS A 140 9.33 -86.21 -5.57
N ARG A 141 8.84 -85.90 -6.78
CA ARG A 141 8.54 -86.92 -7.80
C ARG A 141 9.81 -87.64 -8.30
N LEU A 142 10.89 -86.89 -8.54
CA LEU A 142 12.18 -87.44 -8.97
C LEU A 142 12.81 -88.36 -7.92
N LYS A 143 12.59 -88.11 -6.62
CA LYS A 143 13.00 -89.03 -5.54
C LYS A 143 12.20 -90.35 -5.52
N GLY A 144 11.01 -90.39 -6.14
CA GLY A 144 10.11 -91.55 -6.15
C GLY A 144 10.10 -92.38 -7.44
N LYS A 145 10.59 -91.85 -8.58
CA LYS A 145 10.71 -92.58 -9.86
C LYS A 145 12.12 -92.39 -10.44
N ARG A 146 12.79 -93.50 -10.73
CA ARG A 146 14.20 -93.55 -11.19
C ARG A 146 14.38 -93.20 -12.67
N SER A 147 13.29 -93.05 -13.44
CA SER A 147 13.26 -92.47 -14.80
C SER A 147 12.00 -91.63 -14.98
N ASP A 148 12.16 -90.44 -15.58
CA ASP A 148 11.08 -89.47 -15.77
C ASP A 148 10.68 -89.41 -17.26
N PRO A 149 9.49 -89.91 -17.65
CA PRO A 149 9.03 -89.85 -19.04
C PRO A 149 8.86 -88.42 -19.58
N LEU A 150 8.86 -87.39 -18.72
CA LEU A 150 8.86 -85.98 -19.15
C LEU A 150 10.23 -85.54 -19.68
N VAL A 151 11.33 -86.12 -19.18
CA VAL A 151 12.69 -85.87 -19.71
C VAL A 151 12.83 -86.49 -21.09
N ASP A 152 12.33 -87.71 -21.27
CA ASP A 152 12.30 -88.37 -22.58
C ASP A 152 11.45 -87.57 -23.59
N GLY A 153 10.27 -87.08 -23.17
CA GLY A 153 9.43 -86.20 -24.00
C GLY A 153 10.05 -84.82 -24.29
N ALA A 154 10.81 -84.23 -23.36
CA ALA A 154 11.52 -82.97 -23.59
C ALA A 154 12.69 -83.16 -24.58
N VAL A 155 13.41 -84.29 -24.51
CA VAL A 155 14.45 -84.66 -25.47
C VAL A 155 13.86 -84.90 -26.85
N GLU A 156 12.69 -85.54 -26.95
CA GLU A 156 11.99 -85.76 -28.22
C GLU A 156 11.43 -84.46 -28.82
N GLN A 157 10.90 -83.54 -28.01
CA GLN A 157 10.47 -82.22 -28.46
C GLN A 157 11.64 -81.35 -28.95
N LEU A 158 12.79 -81.39 -28.27
CA LEU A 158 14.02 -80.74 -28.75
C LEU A 158 14.51 -81.35 -30.06
N ALA A 159 14.47 -82.68 -30.20
CA ALA A 159 14.82 -83.37 -31.45
C ALA A 159 13.87 -82.98 -32.60
N SER A 160 12.57 -82.81 -32.33
CA SER A 160 11.58 -82.41 -33.34
C SER A 160 11.66 -80.94 -33.78
N LYS A 161 12.25 -80.05 -32.97
CA LYS A 161 12.48 -78.63 -33.31
C LYS A 161 13.82 -78.38 -34.00
N LEU A 162 14.73 -79.37 -33.99
CA LEU A 162 16.04 -79.33 -34.66
C LEU A 162 16.10 -80.15 -35.96
N ALA A 163 15.04 -80.86 -36.34
CA ALA A 163 14.85 -81.48 -37.65
C ALA A 163 13.95 -80.61 -38.53
#